data_AF-A0A7W0G3Y5-F1
#
_entry.id   AF-A0A7W0G3Y5-F1
#
_cell.length_a   1.000
_cell.length_b   1.000
_cell.length_c   1.000
_cell.angle_alpha   90.00
_cell.angle_beta   90.00
_cell.angle_gamma   90.00
#
_symmetry.space_group_name_H-M   'P 1'
#
loop_
_entity.id
_entity.type
_entity.pdbx_description
1 polymer ?
#
loop_
_entity_poly.entity_id
_entity_poly.type
_entity_poly.pdbx_seq_one_letter_code
_entity_poly.pdbx_strand_id
1 'polypeptide(L)'
;MSAKRRWQPKPCASLTRRASASSGSRLTGARISPSAESLFNQSREILEKLKDKNNIAICLESIGDLKVAQGSYSEARSLFDEALQIVQALSDKFRIASVKRSLGLLAEKEGDGAEAARLLREAVGIFEEMGSPKVEETRGDLARVEGKSE
;
A
#
# COMPACT_ATOMS: atom_id res chain seq x y z
N MET A 1 45.41 -6.51 -25.36
CA MET A 1 44.54 -7.65 -25.00
C MET A 1 44.82 -7.96 -23.53
N SER A 2 43.96 -7.89 -22.53
CA SER A 2 42.53 -7.57 -22.41
C SER A 2 42.33 -7.01 -20.98
N ALA A 3 41.59 -5.91 -20.88
CA ALA A 3 41.44 -5.12 -19.66
C ALA A 3 40.63 -5.84 -18.58
N LYS A 4 41.19 -5.88 -17.36
CA LYS A 4 40.50 -6.29 -16.13
C LYS A 4 39.37 -5.30 -15.85
N ARG A 5 38.12 -5.64 -16.18
CA ARG A 5 36.94 -4.87 -15.75
C ARG A 5 36.66 -5.19 -14.29
N ARG A 6 37.13 -4.30 -13.41
CA ARG A 6 36.80 -4.24 -11.99
C ARG A 6 35.35 -3.77 -11.85
N TRP A 7 34.48 -4.62 -11.34
CA TRP A 7 33.09 -4.30 -11.00
C TRP A 7 33.09 -3.32 -9.82
N GLN A 8 32.44 -2.16 -9.98
CA GLN A 8 32.27 -1.15 -8.94
C GLN A 8 30.76 -0.90 -8.78
N PRO A 9 30.15 -1.13 -7.61
CA PRO A 9 28.76 -0.72 -7.36
C PRO A 9 28.72 0.80 -7.24
N LYS A 10 27.93 1.48 -8.07
CA LYS A 10 27.76 2.94 -8.01
C LYS A 10 26.81 3.30 -6.85
N PRO A 11 27.21 4.18 -5.91
CA PRO A 11 26.31 4.70 -4.89
C PRO A 11 25.29 5.68 -5.51
N CYS A 12 24.05 5.64 -5.00
CA CYS A 12 22.83 6.33 -5.45
C CYS A 12 22.85 7.88 -5.50
N ALA A 13 23.99 8.55 -5.41
CA ALA A 13 24.05 10.00 -5.24
C ALA A 13 24.85 10.69 -6.36
N SER A 14 24.25 10.93 -7.53
CA SER A 14 24.74 11.95 -8.48
C SER A 14 23.78 12.23 -9.64
N LEU A 15 22.57 12.71 -9.35
CA LEU A 15 21.74 13.41 -10.33
C LEU A 15 21.13 14.70 -9.74
N THR A 16 21.99 15.56 -9.18
CA THR A 16 21.69 16.99 -9.08
C THR A 16 22.10 17.65 -10.40
N ARG A 17 21.18 17.71 -11.37
CA ARG A 17 21.35 18.56 -12.56
C ARG A 17 20.23 19.60 -12.60
N ARG A 18 20.65 20.85 -12.35
CA ARG A 18 19.92 22.13 -12.43
C ARG A 18 18.74 22.13 -13.39
N ALA A 19 17.56 22.49 -12.88
CA ALA A 19 16.49 23.08 -13.67
C ALA A 19 16.36 24.55 -13.25
N SER A 20 16.93 25.44 -14.05
CA SER A 20 16.76 26.89 -13.90
C SER A 20 15.50 27.31 -14.65
N ALA A 21 14.57 27.93 -13.92
CA ALA A 21 13.56 28.91 -14.30
C ALA A 21 13.04 28.94 -15.75
N SER A 22 11.72 28.89 -15.92
CA SER A 22 10.92 30.12 -16.15
C SER A 22 9.44 29.82 -16.47
N SER A 23 8.61 30.78 -16.05
CA SER A 23 7.30 31.14 -16.63
C SER A 23 6.08 30.31 -16.20
N GLY A 24 5.19 31.00 -15.49
CA GLY A 24 4.04 30.40 -14.82
C GLY A 24 2.90 30.01 -15.73
N SER A 25 2.06 29.14 -15.18
CA SER A 25 0.63 29.06 -15.45
C SER A 25 -0.02 28.37 -14.24
N ARG A 26 -1.08 28.98 -13.71
CA ARG A 26 -1.92 28.39 -12.67
C ARG A 26 -2.58 27.15 -13.27
N LEU A 27 -2.25 25.98 -12.73
CA LEU A 27 -3.08 24.79 -12.84
C LEU A 27 -3.27 24.24 -11.44
N THR A 28 -4.43 24.58 -10.91
CA THR A 28 -5.14 23.88 -9.85
C THR A 28 -5.03 22.36 -10.01
N GLY A 29 -4.74 21.65 -8.91
CA GLY A 29 -5.16 20.25 -8.75
C GLY A 29 -4.23 19.13 -9.20
N ALA A 30 -3.01 19.42 -9.67
CA ALA A 30 -2.06 18.35 -10.03
C ALA A 30 -0.77 18.50 -9.22
N ARG A 31 -0.87 18.26 -7.91
CA ARG A 31 0.30 17.87 -7.13
C ARG A 31 0.62 16.43 -7.49
N ILE A 32 1.18 16.25 -8.70
CA ILE A 32 1.74 14.99 -9.14
C ILE A 32 2.65 14.54 -7.99
N SER A 33 2.38 13.38 -7.40
CA SER A 33 3.36 12.67 -6.56
C SER A 33 3.97 11.56 -7.42
N PRO A 34 4.79 11.89 -8.46
CA PRO A 34 5.31 10.86 -9.35
C PRO A 34 6.37 10.00 -8.64
N SER A 35 6.83 10.38 -7.44
CA SER A 35 7.86 9.58 -6.76
C SER A 35 7.30 8.30 -6.14
N ALA A 36 6.08 8.28 -5.59
CA ALA A 36 5.55 7.06 -4.95
C ALA A 36 5.24 5.98 -5.98
N GLU A 37 4.56 6.34 -7.07
CA GLU A 37 4.27 5.42 -8.18
C GLU A 37 5.51 5.00 -8.96
N SER A 38 6.48 5.91 -9.14
CA SER A 38 7.75 5.56 -9.77
C SER A 38 8.59 4.64 -8.88
N LEU A 39 8.64 4.89 -7.57
CA LEU A 39 9.33 4.02 -6.61
C LEU A 39 8.65 2.66 -6.51
N PHE A 40 7.32 2.62 -6.65
CA PHE A 40 6.55 1.38 -6.71
C PHE A 40 6.86 0.56 -7.96
N ASN A 41 6.83 1.17 -9.15
CA ASN A 41 7.14 0.43 -10.38
C ASN A 41 8.57 -0.11 -10.36
N GLN A 42 9.51 0.66 -9.79
CA GLN A 42 10.88 0.23 -9.59
C GLN A 42 10.99 -0.89 -8.54
N SER A 43 10.31 -0.77 -7.40
CA SER A 43 10.33 -1.81 -6.37
C SER A 43 9.65 -3.08 -6.88
N ARG A 44 8.53 -2.98 -7.60
CA ARG A 44 7.84 -4.12 -8.23
C ARG A 44 8.75 -4.84 -9.21
N GLU A 45 9.44 -4.14 -10.10
CA GLU A 45 10.34 -4.78 -11.07
C GLU A 45 11.52 -5.49 -10.38
N ILE A 46 12.04 -4.94 -9.29
CA ILE A 46 13.11 -5.56 -8.50
C ILE A 46 12.58 -6.77 -7.71
N LEU A 47 11.41 -6.64 -7.09
CA LEU A 47 10.82 -7.68 -6.24
C LEU A 47 10.24 -8.84 -7.05
N GLU A 48 9.72 -8.58 -8.26
CA GLU A 48 9.35 -9.63 -9.23
C GLU A 48 10.57 -10.46 -9.63
N LYS A 49 11.72 -9.81 -9.87
CA LYS A 49 12.99 -10.50 -10.15
C LYS A 49 13.50 -11.28 -8.94
N LEU A 50 13.23 -10.81 -7.73
CA LEU A 50 13.61 -11.47 -6.48
C LEU A 50 12.59 -12.54 -6.02
N LYS A 51 11.46 -12.70 -6.72
CA LYS A 51 10.30 -13.52 -6.31
C LYS A 51 9.79 -13.21 -4.90
N ASP A 52 10.10 -12.04 -4.37
CA ASP A 52 9.76 -11.64 -3.02
C ASP A 52 8.40 -10.93 -2.99
N LYS A 53 7.38 -11.75 -3.26
CA LYS A 53 5.99 -11.31 -3.36
C LYS A 53 5.45 -10.74 -2.05
N ASN A 54 6.05 -11.09 -0.90
CA ASN A 54 5.70 -10.53 0.40
C ASN A 54 6.00 -9.04 0.48
N ASN A 55 7.17 -8.64 -0.01
CA ASN A 55 7.56 -7.23 -0.05
C ASN A 55 6.72 -6.43 -1.06
N ILE A 56 6.26 -7.05 -2.16
CA ILE A 56 5.35 -6.40 -3.12
C ILE A 56 4.03 -6.04 -2.43
N ALA A 57 3.46 -6.96 -1.66
CA ALA A 57 2.22 -6.71 -0.93
C ALA A 57 2.35 -5.58 0.11
N ILE A 58 3.48 -5.49 0.82
CA ILE A 58 3.74 -4.39 1.77
C ILE A 58 3.78 -3.04 1.05
N CYS A 59 4.47 -3.00 -0.10
CA CYS A 59 4.54 -1.78 -0.89
C CYS A 59 3.16 -1.37 -1.38
N LEU A 60 2.35 -2.31 -1.87
CA LEU A 60 0.98 -2.05 -2.32
C LEU A 60 0.10 -1.52 -1.18
N GLU A 61 0.15 -2.13 -0.01
CA GLU A 61 -0.57 -1.67 1.19
C GLU A 61 -0.19 -0.23 1.55
N SER A 62 1.11 0.06 1.59
CA SER A 62 1.62 1.39 1.91
C SER A 62 1.19 2.47 0.91
N ILE A 63 1.09 2.13 -0.38
CA ILE A 63 0.65 3.06 -1.42
C ILE A 63 -0.87 3.21 -1.38
N GLY A 64 -1.59 2.12 -1.11
CA GLY A 64 -3.02 2.17 -0.84
C GLY A 64 -3.33 3.18 0.26
N ASP A 65 -2.63 3.11 1.39
CA ASP A 65 -2.78 4.05 2.50
C ASP A 65 -2.48 5.51 2.09
N LEU A 66 -1.44 5.72 1.28
CA LEU A 66 -1.13 7.05 0.73
C LEU A 66 -2.24 7.57 -0.19
N LYS A 67 -2.85 6.70 -1.00
CA LYS A 67 -3.96 7.05 -1.88
C LYS A 67 -5.24 7.35 -1.09
N VAL A 68 -5.50 6.61 0.00
CA VAL A 68 -6.56 6.93 0.96
C VAL A 68 -6.34 8.33 1.56
N ALA A 69 -5.12 8.64 1.99
CA ALA A 69 -4.78 9.96 2.53
C ALA A 69 -4.90 11.09 1.51
N GLN A 70 -4.76 10.79 0.21
CA GLN A 70 -4.97 11.73 -0.90
C GLN A 70 -6.45 11.87 -1.30
N GLY A 71 -7.34 11.04 -0.78
CA GLY A 71 -8.76 10.99 -1.17
C GLY A 71 -9.04 10.20 -2.45
N SER A 72 -8.04 9.54 -3.04
CA SER A 72 -8.20 8.66 -4.21
C SER A 72 -8.63 7.25 -3.77
N TYR A 73 -9.87 7.12 -3.29
CA TYR A 73 -10.38 5.86 -2.73
C TYR A 73 -10.46 4.71 -3.74
N SER A 74 -10.85 4.98 -4.98
CA SER A 74 -10.95 3.96 -6.05
C SER A 74 -9.59 3.35 -6.42
N GLU A 75 -8.55 4.19 -6.50
CA GLU A 75 -7.17 3.75 -6.73
C GLU A 75 -6.64 2.97 -5.54
N ALA A 76 -6.90 3.44 -4.31
CA ALA A 76 -6.51 2.72 -3.09
C ALA A 76 -7.13 1.33 -3.04
N ARG A 77 -8.42 1.20 -3.39
CA ARG A 77 -9.11 -0.08 -3.42
C ARG A 77 -8.46 -1.05 -4.39
N SER A 78 -8.16 -0.59 -5.60
CA SER A 78 -7.50 -1.41 -6.62
C SER A 78 -6.14 -1.93 -6.15
N LEU A 79 -5.36 -1.09 -5.46
CA LEU A 79 -4.06 -1.46 -4.89
C LEU A 79 -4.19 -2.47 -3.74
N PHE A 80 -5.18 -2.30 -2.86
CA PHE A 80 -5.44 -3.25 -1.78
C PHE A 80 -5.95 -4.59 -2.31
N ASP A 81 -6.78 -4.60 -3.36
CA ASP A 81 -7.24 -5.84 -4.01
C ASP A 81 -6.06 -6.58 -4.68
N GLU A 82 -5.15 -5.87 -5.35
CA GLU A 82 -3.92 -6.45 -5.90
C GLU A 82 -3.04 -7.03 -4.77
N ALA A 83 -2.87 -6.29 -3.66
CA ALA A 83 -2.14 -6.77 -2.49
C ALA A 83 -2.77 -8.05 -1.93
N LEU A 84 -4.11 -8.08 -1.84
CA LEU A 84 -4.87 -9.22 -1.31
C LEU A 84 -4.64 -10.49 -2.15
N GLN A 85 -4.68 -10.37 -3.48
CA GLN A 85 -4.43 -11.50 -4.39
C GLN A 85 -3.01 -12.06 -4.20
N ILE A 86 -2.02 -11.19 -4.04
CA ILE A 86 -0.63 -11.59 -3.84
C ILE A 86 -0.47 -12.33 -2.49
N VAL A 87 -1.02 -11.79 -1.41
CA VAL A 87 -0.87 -12.40 -0.07
C VAL A 87 -1.68 -13.69 0.08
N GLN A 88 -2.81 -13.80 -0.62
CA GLN A 88 -3.56 -15.07 -0.74
C GLN A 88 -2.74 -16.13 -1.47
N ALA A 89 -2.07 -15.77 -2.58
CA ALA A 89 -1.19 -16.69 -3.29
C ALA A 89 0.02 -17.13 -2.44
N LEU A 90 0.42 -16.35 -1.44
CA LEU A 90 1.49 -16.67 -0.49
C LEU A 90 0.99 -17.41 0.75
N SER A 91 -0.33 -17.55 0.92
CA SER A 91 -0.96 -18.09 2.13
C SER A 91 -0.52 -17.39 3.43
N ASP A 92 -0.14 -16.11 3.33
CA ASP A 92 0.27 -15.30 4.49
C ASP A 92 -0.99 -14.76 5.20
N LYS A 93 -1.49 -15.54 6.16
CA LYS A 93 -2.68 -15.20 6.95
C LYS A 93 -2.57 -13.83 7.63
N PHE A 94 -1.39 -13.46 8.14
CA PHE A 94 -1.19 -12.19 8.81
C PHE A 94 -1.38 -11.02 7.86
N ARG A 95 -0.82 -11.12 6.65
CA ARG A 95 -1.01 -10.08 5.64
C ARG A 95 -2.41 -10.05 5.06
N ILE A 96 -3.03 -11.21 4.86
CA ILE A 96 -4.44 -11.27 4.44
C ILE A 96 -5.31 -10.45 5.41
N ALA A 97 -5.12 -10.65 6.72
CA ALA A 97 -5.85 -9.90 7.74
C ALA A 97 -5.53 -8.39 7.73
N SER A 98 -4.25 -8.02 7.56
CA SER A 98 -3.83 -6.61 7.47
C SER A 98 -4.48 -5.90 6.28
N VAL A 99 -4.40 -6.49 5.09
CA VAL A 99 -5.00 -5.92 3.87
C VAL A 99 -6.52 -5.85 3.99
N LYS A 100 -7.18 -6.87 4.55
CA LYS A 100 -8.63 -6.83 4.82
C LYS A 100 -9.03 -5.72 5.78
N ARG A 101 -8.24 -5.49 6.83
CA ARG A 101 -8.44 -4.35 7.72
C ARG A 101 -8.35 -3.03 6.95
N SER A 102 -7.33 -2.84 6.12
CA SER A 102 -7.18 -1.61 5.32
C SER A 102 -8.34 -1.40 4.34
N LEU A 103 -8.83 -2.47 3.70
CA LEU A 103 -10.06 -2.43 2.89
C LEU A 103 -11.29 -2.06 3.72
N GLY A 104 -11.43 -2.57 4.94
CA GLY A 104 -12.53 -2.22 5.83
C GLY A 104 -12.49 -0.75 6.26
N LEU A 105 -11.30 -0.23 6.57
CA LEU A 105 -11.10 1.19 6.86
C LEU A 105 -11.38 2.07 5.64
N LEU A 106 -11.03 1.60 4.44
CA LEU A 106 -11.37 2.29 3.20
C LEU A 106 -12.89 2.36 2.99
N ALA A 107 -13.59 1.24 3.17
CA ALA A 107 -15.06 1.20 3.08
C ALA A 107 -15.72 2.13 4.12
N GLU A 108 -15.16 2.25 5.33
CA GLU A 108 -15.61 3.24 6.34
C GLU A 108 -15.47 4.68 5.79
N LYS A 109 -14.40 4.98 5.06
CA LYS A 109 -14.19 6.29 4.42
C LYS A 109 -15.10 6.53 3.21
N GLU A 110 -15.45 5.47 2.47
CA GLU A 110 -16.41 5.52 1.37
C GLU A 110 -17.87 5.65 1.85
N GLY A 111 -18.11 5.47 3.15
CA GLY A 111 -19.44 5.55 3.77
C GLY A 111 -20.21 4.24 3.77
N ASP A 112 -19.59 3.14 3.34
CA ASP A 112 -20.17 1.80 3.39
C ASP A 112 -19.81 1.11 4.72
N GLY A 113 -20.54 1.47 5.78
CA GLY A 113 -20.35 0.89 7.10
C GLY A 113 -20.64 -0.61 7.16
N ALA A 114 -21.52 -1.13 6.31
CA ALA A 114 -21.86 -2.55 6.26
C ALA A 114 -20.69 -3.38 5.72
N GLU A 115 -20.10 -2.94 4.60
CA GLU A 115 -18.93 -3.59 4.02
C GLU A 115 -17.69 -3.43 4.91
N ALA A 116 -17.52 -2.25 5.52
CA ALA A 116 -16.46 -2.01 6.49
C ALA A 116 -16.52 -3.00 7.68
N ALA A 117 -17.71 -3.16 8.28
CA ALA A 117 -17.89 -4.09 9.40
C ALA A 117 -17.66 -5.54 8.99
N ARG A 118 -18.09 -5.95 7.78
CA ARG A 118 -17.85 -7.29 7.25
C ARG A 118 -16.35 -7.58 7.11
N LEU A 119 -15.61 -6.67 6.47
CA LEU A 119 -14.17 -6.81 6.24
C LEU A 119 -13.37 -6.80 7.54
N LEU A 120 -13.72 -5.90 8.48
CA LEU A 120 -13.08 -5.84 9.79
C LEU A 120 -13.35 -7.10 10.61
N ARG A 121 -14.57 -7.66 10.57
CA ARG A 121 -14.90 -8.92 11.26
C ARG A 121 -14.08 -10.10 10.71
N GLU A 122 -13.91 -10.16 9.39
CA GLU A 122 -13.03 -11.17 8.77
C GLU A 122 -11.57 -11.00 9.17
N ALA A 123 -11.07 -9.77 9.25
CA ALA A 123 -9.72 -9.49 9.70
C ALA A 123 -9.51 -9.87 11.19
N VAL A 124 -10.48 -9.55 12.06
CA VAL A 124 -10.48 -9.94 13.48
C VAL A 124 -10.41 -11.46 13.61
N GLY A 125 -11.27 -12.21 12.92
CA GLY A 125 -11.27 -13.68 13.01
C GLY A 125 -9.91 -14.29 12.64
N ILE A 126 -9.26 -13.78 11.59
CA ILE A 126 -7.93 -14.25 11.21
C ILE A 126 -6.86 -13.84 12.23
N PHE A 127 -6.90 -12.61 12.77
CA PHE A 127 -5.96 -12.18 13.81
C PHE A 127 -6.14 -12.94 15.13
N GLU A 128 -7.37 -13.31 15.50
CA GLU A 128 -7.69 -14.15 16.64
C GLU A 128 -7.12 -15.56 16.48
N GLU A 129 -7.29 -16.19 15.32
CA GLU A 129 -6.70 -17.51 15.01
C GLU A 129 -5.18 -17.52 15.19
N MET A 130 -4.51 -16.40 14.90
CA MET A 130 -3.05 -16.28 15.00
C MET A 130 -2.57 -15.76 16.37
N GLY A 131 -3.46 -15.34 17.27
CA GLY A 131 -3.07 -14.68 18.52
C GLY A 131 -2.30 -13.38 18.31
N SER A 132 -2.61 -12.65 17.23
CA SER A 132 -1.90 -11.41 16.89
C SER A 132 -2.33 -10.24 17.78
N PRO A 133 -1.42 -9.39 18.28
CA PRO A 133 -1.78 -8.21 19.07
C PRO A 133 -2.60 -7.18 18.27
N LYS A 134 -2.60 -7.27 16.93
CA LYS A 134 -3.44 -6.43 16.05
C LYS A 134 -4.94 -6.71 16.18
N VAL A 135 -5.34 -7.79 16.85
CA VAL A 135 -6.75 -8.12 17.09
C VAL A 135 -7.48 -6.99 17.82
N GLU A 136 -6.88 -6.44 18.88
CA GLU A 136 -7.53 -5.42 19.69
C GLU A 136 -7.66 -4.10 18.94
N GLU A 137 -6.66 -3.76 18.13
CA GLU A 137 -6.71 -2.59 17.23
C GLU A 137 -7.86 -2.74 16.21
N THR A 138 -7.94 -3.89 15.56
CA THR A 138 -8.97 -4.17 14.55
C THR A 138 -10.38 -4.25 15.17
N ARG A 139 -10.49 -4.77 16.41
CA ARG A 139 -11.74 -4.79 17.17
C ARG A 139 -12.19 -3.38 17.56
N GLY A 140 -11.25 -2.49 17.91
CA GLY A 140 -11.53 -1.08 18.14
C GLY A 140 -12.06 -0.37 16.89
N ASP A 141 -11.50 -0.68 15.72
CA ASP A 141 -12.02 -0.18 14.44
C ASP A 141 -13.41 -0.73 14.14
N LEU A 142 -13.65 -2.02 14.37
CA LEU A 142 -14.95 -2.65 14.18
C LEU A 142 -16.03 -1.99 15.04
N ALA A 143 -15.76 -1.82 16.35
CA ALA A 143 -16.68 -1.17 17.27
C ALA A 143 -16.99 0.28 16.85
N ARG A 144 -16.00 1.00 16.31
CA ARG A 144 -16.20 2.35 15.77
C ARG A 144 -17.11 2.37 14.55
N VAL A 145 -16.99 1.37 13.66
CA VAL A 145 -17.85 1.26 12.46
C VAL A 145 -19.27 0.85 12.83
N GLU A 146 -19.43 -0.12 13.72
CA GLU A 146 -20.74 -0.59 14.17
C GLU A 146 -21.48 0.49 14.99
N GLY A 147 -20.79 1.20 15.88
CA GLY A 147 -21.40 2.28 16.68
C GLY A 147 -21.77 3.54 15.88
N LYS A 148 -21.41 3.63 14.59
CA LYS A 148 -21.88 4.69 13.68
C LYS A 148 -23.15 4.32 12.92
N SER A 149 -23.57 3.06 12.98
CA SER A 149 -24.74 2.56 12.27
C SER A 149 -26.05 2.64 13.08
N GLU A 150 -26.01 3.26 14.27
CA GLU A 150 -27.15 3.54 15.16
C GLU A 150 -27.70 4.97 15.04
#